data_AF-A0A961XMM5-F1
#
_entry.id   AF-A0A961XMM5-F1
#
_cell.length_a   1.000
_cell.length_b   1.000
_cell.length_c   1.000
_cell.angle_alpha   90.00
_cell.angle_beta   90.00
_cell.angle_gamma   90.00
#
_symmetry.space_group_name_H-M   'P 1'
#
loop_
_entity.id
_entity.type
_entity.pdbx_description
1 polymer ?
#
loop_
_entity_poly.entity_id
_entity_poly.type
_entity_poly.pdbx_seq_one_letter_code
_entity_poly.pdbx_strand_id
1 'polypeptide(L)' 'GCANIVPLAFSAASNVPGVKPSTGIAIATMCGYFGLLCAPALLGGIGETFGFRPVYAGFGLVMVLVLVAAGLLRRHRP' A
#
# COMPACT_ATOMS: atom_id res chain seq x y z
N GLY A 1 6.55 -9.17 -7.06
CA GLY A 1 6.96 -8.34 -5.91
C GLY A 1 6.03 -7.14 -5.80
N CYS A 2 6.15 -6.33 -4.74
CA CYS A 2 5.27 -5.19 -4.51
C CYS A 2 5.32 -4.12 -5.62
N ALA A 3 6.37 -4.11 -6.44
CA ALA A 3 6.49 -3.25 -7.62
C ALA A 3 5.34 -3.44 -8.64
N ASN A 4 4.72 -4.63 -8.68
CA ASN A 4 3.63 -4.92 -9.62
C ASN A 4 2.27 -4.41 -9.11
N ILE A 5 2.17 -3.98 -7.85
CA ILE A 5 0.89 -3.58 -7.24
C ILE A 5 0.36 -2.30 -7.90
N VAL A 6 1.23 -1.33 -8.18
CA VAL A 6 0.81 -0.05 -8.78
C VAL A 6 0.26 -0.24 -10.21
N PRO A 7 0.96 -0.91 -11.14
CA PRO A 7 0.40 -1.21 -12.45
C PRO A 7 -0.88 -2.07 -12.39
N LEU A 8 -0.95 -3.04 -11.47
CA LEU A 8 -2.14 -3.87 -11.28
C LEU A 8 -3.34 -3.05 -10.80
N ALA A 9 -3.13 -2.13 -9.84
CA ALA A 9 -4.17 -1.25 -9.33
C ALA A 9 -4.70 -0.31 -10.42
N PHE A 10 -3.82 0.27 -11.25
CA PHE A 10 -4.25 1.09 -12.39
C PHE A 10 -4.97 0.27 -13.46
N SER A 11 -4.50 -0.95 -13.73
CA SER A 11 -5.19 -1.87 -14.64
C SER A 11 -6.60 -2.20 -14.13
N ALA A 12 -6.75 -2.53 -12.85
CA ALA A 12 -8.05 -2.78 -12.22
C ALA A 12 -8.95 -1.54 -12.27
N ALA A 13 -8.41 -0.35 -11.95
CA ALA A 13 -9.14 0.91 -11.99
C ALA A 13 -9.64 1.27 -13.40
N SER A 14 -8.88 0.92 -14.44
CA SER A 14 -9.28 1.15 -15.84
C SER A 14 -10.36 0.20 -16.35
N ASN A 15 -10.57 -0.94 -15.68
CA ASN A 15 -11.49 -2.00 -16.12
C ASN A 15 -12.82 -2.03 -15.33
N VAL A 16 -13.14 -0.96 -14.58
CA VAL A 16 -14.38 -0.86 -13.80
C VAL A 16 -15.57 -0.68 -14.76
N PRO A 17 -16.58 -1.59 -14.76
CA PRO A 17 -17.74 -1.48 -15.63
C PRO A 17 -18.51 -0.17 -15.40
N GLY A 18 -18.91 0.49 -16.49
CA GLY A 18 -19.70 1.73 -16.43
C GLY A 18 -18.90 3.00 -16.08
N VAL A 19 -17.59 2.90 -15.86
CA VAL A 19 -16.71 4.05 -15.59
C VAL A 19 -15.74 4.23 -16.76
N LYS A 20 -15.53 5.48 -17.20
CA LYS A 20 -14.51 5.77 -18.23
C LYS A 20 -13.12 5.44 -17.67
N PRO A 21 -12.24 4.74 -18.41
CA PRO A 21 -10.92 4.34 -17.92
C PRO A 21 -10.07 5.49 -17.35
N SER A 22 -10.14 6.68 -17.99
CA SER A 22 -9.44 7.88 -17.52
C SER A 22 -9.93 8.36 -16.14
N THR A 23 -11.24 8.29 -15.89
CA THR A 23 -11.82 8.63 -14.59
C THR A 23 -11.41 7.61 -13.53
N GLY A 24 -11.40 6.32 -13.84
CA GLY A 24 -10.96 5.27 -12.92
C GLY A 24 -9.50 5.45 -12.49
N ILE A 25 -8.60 5.70 -13.44
CA ILE A 25 -7.18 5.95 -13.16
C ILE A 25 -6.98 7.25 -12.37
N ALA A 26 -7.75 8.31 -12.68
CA ALA A 26 -7.70 9.56 -11.95
C ALA A 26 -8.08 9.39 -10.46
N ILE A 27 -9.12 8.60 -10.18
CA ILE A 27 -9.53 8.25 -8.82
C ILE A 27 -8.42 7.47 -8.11
N ALA A 28 -7.87 6.45 -8.76
CA ALA A 28 -6.77 5.66 -8.20
C ALA A 28 -5.54 6.54 -7.86
N THR A 29 -5.23 7.51 -8.72
CA THR A 29 -4.14 8.48 -8.50
C THR A 29 -4.45 9.40 -7.33
N MET A 30 -5.67 9.93 -7.25
CA MET A 30 -6.11 10.76 -6.12
C MET A 30 -6.02 10.00 -4.79
N CYS A 31 -6.46 8.74 -4.75
CA CYS A 31 -6.31 7.89 -3.58
C CYS A 31 -4.83 7.67 -3.22
N GLY A 32 -3.97 7.43 -4.22
CA GLY A 32 -2.53 7.31 -4.01
C GLY A 32 -1.91 8.59 -3.42
N TYR A 33 -2.28 9.75 -3.98
CA TYR A 33 -1.81 11.05 -3.50
C TYR A 33 -2.30 11.36 -2.08
N PHE A 34 -3.58 11.09 -1.80
CA PHE A 34 -4.14 11.20 -0.46
C PHE A 34 -3.38 10.32 0.54
N GLY A 35 -3.09 9.07 0.18
CA GLY A 35 -2.29 8.16 1.02
C GLY A 35 -0.90 8.70 1.30
N LEU A 36 -0.22 9.28 0.31
CA LEU A 36 1.10 9.91 0.47
C LEU A 36 1.07 11.08 1.45
N LEU A 37 0.00 11.87 1.46
CA LEU A 37 -0.14 13.00 2.37
C LEU A 37 -0.60 12.57 3.78
N CYS A 38 -1.53 11.61 3.88
CA CYS A 38 -2.07 11.17 5.15
C CYS A 38 -1.11 10.27 5.95
N ALA A 39 -0.27 9.48 5.28
CA ALA A 39 0.68 8.60 5.94
C ALA A 39 1.61 9.33 6.94
N PRO A 40 2.35 10.40 6.58
CA PRO A 40 3.23 11.09 7.52
C PRO A 40 2.47 11.77 8.66
N ALA A 41 1.28 12.33 8.38
CA ALA A 41 0.45 12.96 9.41
C ALA A 41 -0.06 11.94 10.45
N LEU A 42 -0.55 10.79 9.99
CA LEU A 42 -0.98 9.69 10.87
C LEU A 42 0.18 9.14 11.70
N LEU A 43 1.32 8.87 11.06
CA LEU A 43 2.51 8.35 11.74
C LEU A 43 3.07 9.36 12.75
N GLY A 44 3.08 10.64 12.42
CA GLY A 44 3.46 11.72 13.32
C GLY A 44 2.52 11.82 14.52
N GLY A 45 1.20 11.79 14.31
CA GLY A 45 0.22 11.83 15.39
C GLY A 45 0.31 10.63 16.35
N ILE A 46 0.57 9.43 15.82
CA ILE A 46 0.83 8.24 16.64
C ILE A 46 2.16 8.38 17.40
N GLY A 47 3.20 8.91 16.73
CA GLY A 47 4.50 9.17 17.32
C GLY A 47 4.46 10.19 18.45
N GLU A 48 3.64 11.23 18.33
CA GLU A 48 3.46 12.27 19.35
C GLU A 48 2.75 11.71 20.59
N THR A 49 1.74 10.86 20.40
CA THR A 49 0.89 10.34 21.50
C THR A 49 1.49 9.14 22.23
N PHE A 50 2.20 8.25 21.53
CA PHE A 50 2.75 7.01 22.09
C PHE A 50 4.28 6.89 21.99
N GLY A 51 4.95 7.90 21.44
CA GLY A 51 6.37 7.86 21.09
C GLY A 51 6.63 7.13 19.76
N PHE A 52 7.85 7.29 19.22
CA PHE A 52 8.23 6.66 17.94
C PHE A 52 8.52 5.15 18.02
N ARG A 53 8.66 4.59 19.22
CA ARG A 53 8.94 3.16 19.45
C ARG A 53 7.89 2.24 18.78
N PRO A 54 6.57 2.40 19.02
CA PRO A 54 5.55 1.60 18.35
C PRO A 54 5.51 1.81 16.83
N VAL A 55 5.81 3.02 16.35
CA VAL A 55 5.85 3.34 14.91
C VAL A 55 6.91 2.48 14.21
N TYR A 56 8.14 2.49 14.72
CA TYR A 56 9.23 1.67 14.15
C TYR A 56 9.00 0.18 14.33
N ALA A 57 8.44 -0.26 15.47
CA ALA A 57 8.06 -1.66 15.66
C ALA A 57 7.01 -2.12 14.63
N GLY A 58 6.03 -1.27 14.31
CA GLY A 58 5.05 -1.52 13.26
C GLY A 58 5.68 -1.68 11.88
N PHE A 59 6.61 -0.79 11.49
CA PHE A 59 7.38 -0.95 10.25
C PHE A 59 8.16 -2.27 10.21
N GLY A 60 8.80 -2.64 11.33
CA GLY A 60 9.49 -3.92 11.45
C GLY A 60 8.56 -5.11 11.25
N LEU A 61 7.38 -5.08 11.88
CA LEU A 61 6.36 -6.13 11.73
C LEU A 61 5.91 -6.26 10.27
N VAL A 62 5.64 -5.14 9.58
CA VAL A 62 5.25 -5.14 8.16
C VAL A 62 6.34 -5.78 7.30
N MET A 63 7.62 -5.48 7.54
CA MET A 63 8.71 -6.14 6.81
C MET A 63 8.80 -7.64 7.07
N VAL A 64 8.61 -8.08 8.32
CA VAL A 64 8.55 -9.51 8.65
C VAL A 64 7.39 -10.19 7.92
N LEU A 65 6.21 -9.58 7.90
CA LEU A 65 5.06 -10.11 7.15
C LEU A 65 5.34 -10.22 5.65
N VAL A 66 6.00 -9.22 5.05
CA VAL A 66 6.42 -9.26 3.65
C VAL A 66 7.40 -10.41 3.39
N LEU A 67 8.37 -10.63 4.30
CA LEU A 67 9.32 -11.73 4.20
C LEU A 67 8.62 -13.10 4.29
N VAL A 68 7.71 -13.27 5.24
CA VAL A 68 6.93 -14.50 5.39
C VAL A 68 6.07 -14.76 4.15
N ALA A 69 5.36 -13.74 3.65
CA ALA A 69 4.56 -13.83 2.43
C ALA A 69 5.41 -14.18 1.21
N ALA A 70 6.60 -13.59 1.08
CA ALA A 70 7.55 -13.91 0.02
C ALA A 70 8.05 -15.36 0.11
N GLY A 71 8.33 -15.86 1.30
CA GLY A 71 8.74 -17.25 1.54
C GLY A 71 7.63 -18.25 1.20
N LEU A 72 6.39 -17.98 1.64
CA LEU A 72 5.21 -18.79 1.32
C LEU A 72 4.95 -18.86 -0.18
N LEU A 73 5.02 -17.71 -0.87
CA LEU A 73 4.78 -17.65 -2.32
C LEU A 73 5.86 -18.39 -3.12
N ARG A 74 7.12 -18.37 -2.67
CA ARG A 74 8.19 -19.17 -3.27
C ARG A 74 7.95 -20.68 -3.10
N ARG A 75 7.36 -21.10 -1.98
CA ARG A 75 7.03 -22.51 -1.71
C ARG A 75 5.84 -23.02 -2.53
N HIS A 76 5.01 -22.12 -3.06
CA HIS A 76 3.85 -22.46 -3.92
C HIS A 76 4.12 -22.35 -5.42
N ARG A 77 5.34 -22.00 -5.84
CA ARG A 77 5.77 -22.19 -7.22
C ARG A 77 6.48 -23.54 -7.34
N PRO A 78 5.92 -24.55 -8.03
CA PRO A 78 6.66 -25.75 -8.39
C PRO A 78 7.83 -25.43 -9.31
#